data_AF-R7VRN9-F1
#
_entry.id   AF-R7VRN9-F1
#
_cell.length_a   1.000
_cell.length_b   1.000
_cell.length_c   1.000
_cell.angle_alpha   90.00
_cell.angle_beta   90.00
_cell.angle_gamma   90.00
#
_symmetry.space_group_name_H-M   'P 1'
#
loop_
_entity.id
_entity.type
_entity.pdbx_description
1 polymer ?
#
loop_
_entity_poly.entity_id
_entity_poly.type
_entity_poly.pdbx_seq_one_letter_code
_entity_poly.pdbx_strand_id
1 'polypeptide(L)' 'MVLGAPGTLRAHGHVEAQVYVLSPQEGGRHKPFVANYSPVMFSQTWDIACRVLLPPGKVPPHSDP' A
#
# COMPACT_ATOMS: atom_id res chain seq x y z
N MET A 1 9.99 -12.62 7.54
CA MET A 1 11.44 -12.90 7.56
C MET A 1 11.77 -13.74 6.32
N VAL A 2 12.91 -13.50 5.67
CA VAL A 2 13.36 -14.28 4.49
C VAL A 2 14.83 -14.62 4.68
N LEU A 3 15.22 -15.85 4.34
CA LEU A 3 16.63 -16.28 4.33
C LEU A 3 17.22 -16.04 2.93
N GLY A 4 18.39 -15.41 2.87
CA GLY A 4 19.10 -15.16 1.60
C GLY A 4 20.61 -15.12 1.80
N ALA A 5 21.36 -15.27 0.71
CA ALA A 5 22.82 -15.18 0.73
C ALA A 5 23.28 -13.81 1.28
N PRO A 6 24.39 -13.75 2.04
CA PRO A 6 24.87 -12.48 2.59
C PRO A 6 25.06 -11.40 1.53
N GLY A 7 24.51 -10.21 1.76
CA GLY A 7 24.63 -9.05 0.89
C GLY A 7 23.65 -8.97 -0.30
N THR A 8 22.80 -9.97 -0.52
CA THR A 8 21.87 -9.97 -1.67
C THR A 8 20.50 -9.38 -1.37
N LEU A 9 20.14 -9.28 -0.09
CA LEU A 9 18.85 -8.75 0.37
C LEU A 9 19.03 -7.50 1.23
N ARG A 10 18.16 -6.52 1.02
CA ARG A 10 18.04 -5.31 1.86
C ARG A 10 16.58 -5.12 2.25
N ALA A 11 16.35 -4.74 3.50
CA ALA A 11 15.02 -4.40 3.97
C ALA A 11 14.67 -2.96 3.55
N HIS A 12 13.44 -2.76 3.09
CA HIS A 12 12.91 -1.46 2.67
C HIS A 12 11.69 -1.09 3.51
N GLY A 13 11.66 0.14 4.02
CA GLY A 13 10.52 0.69 4.76
C GLY A 13 9.61 1.60 3.92
N HIS A 14 10.01 1.93 2.70
CA HIS A 14 9.25 2.78 1.78
C HIS A 14 9.41 2.24 0.36
N VAL A 15 8.30 2.20 -0.38
CA VAL A 15 8.26 1.70 -1.77
C VAL A 15 7.23 2.51 -2.56
N GLU A 16 7.57 2.82 -3.80
CA GLU A 16 6.63 3.34 -4.79
C GLU A 16 6.11 2.15 -5.61
N ALA A 17 4.79 2.06 -5.77
CA ALA A 17 4.16 0.94 -6.47
C ALA A 17 2.94 1.40 -7.27
N GLN A 18 2.72 0.75 -8.41
CA GLN A 18 1.46 0.85 -9.12
C GLN A 18 0.49 -0.18 -8.55
N VAL A 19 -0.64 0.30 -8.05
CA VAL A 19 -1.65 -0.53 -7.38
C VAL A 19 -2.95 -0.49 -8.16
N TYR A 20 -3.50 -1.66 -8.46
CA TYR A 20 -4.86 -1.80 -8.97
C TYR A 20 -5.83 -1.88 -7.78
N VAL A 21 -6.80 -0.97 -7.76
CA VAL A 21 -7.84 -0.94 -6.73
C VAL A 21 -9.05 -1.69 -7.27
N LEU A 22 -9.35 -2.84 -6.66
CA LEU A 22 -10.51 -3.66 -7.04
C LEU A 22 -11.81 -2.85 -6.94
N SER A 23 -12.66 -2.99 -7.94
CA SER A 23 -14.03 -2.50 -7.92
C SER A 23 -14.89 -3.27 -6.90
N PRO A 24 -16.03 -2.72 -6.46
CA PRO A 24 -16.96 -3.47 -5.60
C PRO A 24 -17.44 -4.79 -6.21
N GLN A 25 -17.59 -4.85 -7.54
CA GLN A 25 -18.00 -6.06 -8.26
C GLN A 25 -16.92 -7.16 -8.24
N GLU A 26 -15.65 -6.77 -8.13
CA GLU A 26 -14.50 -7.68 -7.98
C GLU A 26 -14.23 -8.05 -6.50
N GLY A 27 -15.12 -7.65 -5.58
CA GLY A 27 -14.94 -7.86 -4.13
C GLY A 27 -14.07 -6.81 -3.45
N GLY A 28 -13.80 -5.69 -4.12
CA GLY A 28 -13.11 -4.54 -3.56
C GLY A 28 -13.93 -3.75 -2.55
N ARG A 29 -13.38 -2.60 -2.12
CA ARG A 29 -14.03 -1.75 -1.11
C ARG A 29 -15.20 -0.98 -1.75
N HIS A 30 -16.35 -0.95 -1.07
CA HIS A 30 -17.49 -0.10 -1.47
C HIS A 30 -17.21 1.40 -1.31
N LYS A 31 -16.48 1.79 -0.26
CA LYS A 31 -16.11 3.18 -0.02
C LYS A 31 -14.68 3.42 -0.53
N PRO A 32 -14.44 4.52 -1.28
CA PRO A 32 -13.08 4.94 -1.63
C PRO A 32 -12.22 5.11 -0.38
N PHE A 33 -10.92 4.86 -0.51
CA PHE A 33 -9.96 5.24 0.53
C PHE A 33 -9.43 6.64 0.28
N VAL A 34 -9.08 7.33 1.36
CA VAL A 34 -8.53 8.69 1.35
C VAL A 34 -7.07 8.66 1.79
N ALA A 35 -6.43 9.84 1.83
CA ALA A 35 -5.07 9.98 2.34
C ALA A 35 -4.91 9.38 3.76
N ASN A 36 -3.72 8.86 4.07
CA ASN A 36 -3.38 8.18 5.34
C ASN A 36 -4.10 6.85 5.61
N TYR A 37 -4.71 6.24 4.59
CA TYR A 37 -5.23 4.88 4.69
C TYR A 37 -4.11 3.90 5.11
N SER A 38 -4.38 3.09 6.14
CA SER A 38 -3.40 2.15 6.70
C SER A 38 -3.83 0.69 6.54
N PRO A 39 -3.71 0.09 5.33
CA PRO A 39 -4.03 -1.32 5.11
C PRO A 39 -2.93 -2.25 5.62
N VAL A 40 -3.24 -3.55 5.66
CA VAL A 40 -2.25 -4.61 5.74
C VAL A 40 -1.80 -4.95 4.32
N MET A 41 -0.51 -4.79 4.04
CA MET A 41 0.12 -5.26 2.81
C MET A 41 0.51 -6.72 2.98
N PHE A 42 0.11 -7.56 2.04
CA PHE A 42 0.57 -8.94 1.92
C PHE A 42 1.60 -9.03 0.79
N SER A 43 2.73 -9.66 1.05
CA SER A 43 3.75 -9.92 0.05
C SER A 43 4.44 -11.24 0.35
N GLN A 44 4.35 -12.17 -0.60
CA GLN A 44 4.78 -13.55 -0.42
C GLN A 44 4.16 -14.18 0.84
N THR A 45 4.98 -14.47 1.86
CA THR A 45 4.57 -15.14 3.09
C THR A 45 4.43 -14.20 4.29
N TRP A 46 4.64 -12.89 4.10
CA TRP A 46 4.56 -11.92 5.18
C TRP A 46 3.47 -10.89 4.93
N ASP A 47 2.98 -10.35 6.04
CA ASP A 47 2.05 -9.25 6.07
C ASP A 47 2.50 -8.17 7.06
N ILE A 48 2.26 -6.90 6.71
CA ILE A 48 2.61 -5.76 7.56
C ILE A 48 1.62 -4.62 7.36
N ALA A 49 1.28 -3.90 8.42
CA ALA A 49 0.54 -2.65 8.30
C ALA A 49 1.42 -1.60 7.59
N CYS A 50 0.89 -0.97 6.55
CA CYS A 50 1.58 0.09 5.81
C CYS A 50 0.70 1.33 5.71
N ARG A 51 1.29 2.50 5.48
CA ARG A 51 0.55 3.74 5.20
C ARG A 51 0.58 4.02 3.70
N VAL A 52 -0.58 4.26 3.11
CA VAL A 52 -0.72 4.67 1.71
C VAL A 52 -0.59 6.18 1.60
N LEU A 53 0.41 6.62 0.85
CA LEU A 53 0.58 8.01 0.43
C LEU A 53 0.08 8.12 -1.02
N LEU A 54 -0.92 8.97 -1.24
CA LEU A 54 -1.46 9.21 -2.57
C LEU A 54 -0.60 10.25 -3.31
N PRO A 55 -0.39 10.10 -4.62
CA PRO A 55 0.33 11.10 -5.40
C PRO A 55 -0.47 12.42 -5.46
N PRO A 56 0.21 13.55 -5.71
CA PRO A 56 -0.44 14.85 -5.90
C PRO A 56 -1.55 14.75 -6.97
N GLY A 57 -2.74 15.30 -6.68
CA GLY A 57 -3.89 15.28 -7.59
C GLY A 57 -4.81 14.06 -7.51
N LYS A 58 -4.46 13.03 -6.72
CA LYS A 58 -5.39 11.93 -6.36
C LYS A 58 -6.00 12.07 -4.96
N VAL A 59 -5.67 13.15 -4.27
CA VAL A 59 -6.20 13.49 -2.95
C VAL A 59 -7.53 14.24 -3.15
N PRO A 60 -8.63 13.83 -2.50
CA PRO A 60 -9.87 14.60 -2.51
C PRO A 60 -9.65 16.05 -2.01
N PRO A 61 -10.33 17.06 -2.58
CA PRO A 61 -10.11 18.48 -2.27
C PRO A 61 -10.38 18.89 -0.81
N HIS A 62 -10.92 17.99 0.02
CA HIS A 62 -11.18 18.21 1.45
C HIS A 62 -10.31 17.34 2.37
N SER A 63 -9.17 16.85 1.89
CA SER A 63 -8.27 15.96 2.65
C SER A 63 -6.81 16.43 2.72
N ASP A 64 -6.59 17.73 2.57
CA ASP A 64 -5.39 18.38 3.11
C ASP A 64 -5.58 18.63 4.62
N PRO A 65 -4.49 18.58 5.42
CA PRO A 65 -4.53 18.89 6.85
C PRO A 65 -4.91 20.34 7.15
#